data_AF-A0A6J6IS76-F1
#
_entry.id   AF-A0A6J6IS76-F1
#
_cell.length_a   1.000
_cell.length_b   1.000
_cell.length_c   1.000
_cell.angle_alpha   90.00
_cell.angle_beta   90.00
_cell.angle_gamma   90.00
#
_symmetry.space_group_name_H-M   'P 1'
#
loop_
_entity.id
_entity.type
_entity.pdbx_description
1 polymer ?
#
loop_
_entity_poly.entity_id
_entity_poly.type
_entity_poly.pdbx_seq_one_letter_code
_entity_poly.pdbx_strand_id
1 'polypeptide(L)'
;MHSLAIHALAAALAERNIECHFLGARTPFAALEAMVEKFAPPAIFLWAQLVENADPSYFKDLPIVRPAPRILLGGPGWSKSDCAHMTKTPDLNFACEEITRAVGA
;
A
#
# COMPACT_ATOMS: atom_id res chain seq x y z
N MET A 1 6.81 -4.26 16.47
CA MET A 1 6.59 -4.99 15.20
C MET A 1 5.12 -4.84 14.83
N HIS A 2 4.79 -4.13 13.75
CA HIS A 2 3.41 -3.74 13.42
C HIS A 2 3.00 -4.27 12.04
N SER A 3 2.92 -5.59 11.91
CA SER A 3 2.62 -6.27 10.63
C SER A 3 1.26 -6.97 10.61
N LEU A 4 0.54 -7.05 11.74
CA LEU A 4 -0.72 -7.77 11.85
C LEU A 4 -1.77 -7.27 10.84
N ALA A 5 -1.92 -5.95 10.72
CA ALA A 5 -2.88 -5.35 9.79
C ALA A 5 -2.58 -5.70 8.32
N ILE A 6 -1.31 -5.74 7.94
CA ILE A 6 -0.90 -6.07 6.57
C ILE A 6 -1.13 -7.56 6.29
N HIS A 7 -0.88 -8.44 7.26
CA HIS A 7 -1.20 -9.87 7.12
C HIS A 7 -2.70 -10.13 7.04
N ALA A 8 -3.51 -9.41 7.83
CA ALA A 8 -4.96 -9.51 7.76
C ALA A 8 -5.50 -9.06 6.39
N LEU A 9 -4.95 -7.99 5.82
CA LEU A 9 -5.30 -7.57 4.46
C LEU A 9 -4.88 -8.61 3.41
N ALA A 10 -3.66 -9.15 3.52
CA ALA A 10 -3.18 -10.19 2.61
C ALA A 10 -4.08 -11.45 2.65
N ALA A 11 -4.52 -11.86 3.85
CA ALA A 11 -5.46 -12.96 4.00
C ALA A 11 -6.82 -12.66 3.33
N ALA A 12 -7.37 -11.46 3.55
CA ALA A 12 -8.65 -11.06 2.94
C ALA A 12 -8.57 -10.97 1.40
N LEU A 13 -7.41 -10.60 0.85
CA LEU A 13 -7.16 -10.58 -0.60
C LEU A 13 -6.97 -12.00 -1.15
N ALA A 14 -6.31 -12.88 -0.40
CA ALA A 14 -6.16 -14.28 -0.77
C ALA A 14 -7.51 -15.01 -0.86
N GLU A 15 -8.47 -14.70 0.03
CA GLU A 15 -9.85 -15.22 -0.07
C GLU A 15 -10.55 -14.81 -1.38
N ARG A 16 -10.08 -13.75 -2.03
CA ARG A 16 -10.57 -13.25 -3.33
C ARG A 16 -9.70 -13.69 -4.51
N ASN A 17 -8.76 -14.62 -4.29
CA ASN A 17 -7.77 -15.07 -5.28
C ASN A 17 -6.88 -13.93 -5.84
N ILE A 18 -6.62 -12.90 -5.04
CA ILE A 18 -5.72 -11.80 -5.40
C ILE A 18 -4.34 -12.07 -4.82
N GLU A 19 -3.35 -12.27 -5.68
CA GLU A 19 -1.95 -12.45 -5.27
C GLU A 19 -1.37 -11.14 -4.70
N CYS A 20 -0.64 -11.25 -3.59
CA CYS A 20 -0.05 -10.11 -2.90
C CYS A 20 1.45 -10.32 -2.68
N HIS A 21 2.26 -9.32 -3.04
CA HIS A 21 3.67 -9.29 -2.68
C HIS A 21 3.86 -8.58 -1.34
N PHE A 22 4.15 -9.35 -0.29
CA PHE A 22 4.39 -8.81 1.04
C PHE A 22 5.87 -8.42 1.21
N LEU A 23 6.14 -7.12 1.38
CA LEU A 23 7.50 -6.60 1.56
C LEU A 23 7.97 -6.52 3.02
N GLY A 24 7.09 -6.79 4.00
CA GLY A 24 7.45 -6.77 5.41
C GLY A 24 7.28 -5.43 6.11
N ALA A 25 7.65 -5.41 7.40
CA ALA A 25 7.75 -4.18 8.18
C ALA A 25 9.15 -3.57 7.98
N ARG A 26 9.23 -2.23 7.93
CA ARG A 26 10.49 -1.49 7.75
C ARG A 26 11.16 -1.74 6.39
N THR A 27 10.36 -1.92 5.35
CA THR A 27 10.83 -2.05 3.98
C THR A 27 11.58 -0.79 3.57
N PRO A 28 12.87 -0.88 3.19
CA PRO A 28 13.59 0.28 2.67
C PRO A 28 13.00 0.71 1.32
N PHE A 29 13.01 2.01 1.05
CA PHE A 29 12.44 2.60 -0.18
C PHE A 29 12.96 1.92 -1.46
N ALA A 30 14.26 1.64 -1.56
CA ALA A 30 14.86 0.97 -2.71
C ALA A 30 14.26 -0.42 -3.01
N ALA A 31 13.77 -1.14 -2.00
CA ALA A 31 13.12 -2.43 -2.21
C ALA A 31 11.70 -2.27 -2.77
N LEU A 32 10.99 -1.22 -2.34
CA LEU A 32 9.69 -0.86 -2.90
C LEU A 32 9.84 -0.38 -4.35
N GLU A 33 10.78 0.53 -4.61
CA GLU A 33 11.13 1.01 -5.96
C GLU A 33 11.41 -0.16 -6.91
N ALA A 34 12.34 -1.04 -6.55
CA ALA A 34 12.69 -2.19 -7.37
C ALA A 34 11.50 -3.15 -7.62
N MET A 35 10.55 -3.25 -6.68
CA MET A 35 9.33 -4.04 -6.87
C MET A 35 8.40 -3.36 -7.88
N VAL A 36 8.17 -2.06 -7.73
CA VAL A 36 7.31 -1.31 -8.65
C VAL A 36 7.87 -1.31 -10.07
N GLU A 37 9.19 -1.13 -10.24
CA GLU A 37 9.84 -1.16 -11.55
C GLU A 37 9.72 -2.53 -12.23
N LYS A 38 9.90 -3.62 -11.48
CA LYS A 38 9.94 -4.98 -12.04
C LYS A 38 8.55 -5.56 -12.30
N PHE A 39 7.61 -5.31 -11.40
CA PHE A 39 6.30 -5.98 -11.40
C PHE A 39 5.16 -5.08 -11.85
N ALA A 40 5.35 -3.75 -11.86
CA ALA A 40 4.33 -2.76 -12.23
C ALA A 40 2.94 -3.08 -11.64
N PRO A 41 2.83 -3.24 -10.31
CA PRO A 41 1.60 -3.70 -9.69
C PRO A 41 0.46 -2.71 -9.92
N PRO A 42 -0.79 -3.18 -10.13
CA PRO A 42 -1.94 -2.29 -10.32
C PRO A 42 -2.37 -1.56 -9.03
N ALA A 43 -1.99 -2.07 -7.85
CA ALA A 43 -2.29 -1.46 -6.56
C ALA A 43 -1.14 -1.63 -5.57
N ILE A 44 -0.92 -0.63 -4.72
CA ILE A 44 0.10 -0.61 -3.67
C ILE A 44 -0.56 -0.17 -2.36
N PHE A 45 -0.36 -0.95 -1.29
CA PHE A 45 -0.84 -0.60 0.05
C PHE A 45 0.33 -0.30 0.99
N LEU A 46 0.36 0.91 1.53
CA LEU A 46 1.40 1.37 2.46
C LEU A 46 0.81 1.52 3.87
N TRP A 47 1.39 0.83 4.85
CA TRP A 47 0.95 0.88 6.24
C TRP A 47 1.92 1.65 7.14
N ALA A 48 1.40 2.61 7.91
CA ALA A 48 2.16 3.30 8.95
C ALA A 48 1.40 3.30 10.28
N GLN A 49 2.00 2.69 11.31
CA GLN A 49 1.44 2.68 12.67
C GLN A 49 1.74 3.97 13.45
N LEU A 50 2.92 4.56 13.22
CA LEU A 50 3.41 5.76 13.90
C LEU A 50 3.72 6.83 12.86
N VAL A 51 3.54 8.10 13.23
CA VAL A 51 3.78 9.24 12.34
C VAL A 51 5.22 9.29 11.85
N GLU A 52 6.19 8.91 12.68
CA GLU A 52 7.61 8.83 12.31
C GLU A 52 7.91 7.87 11.15
N ASN A 53 7.03 6.90 10.89
CA ASN A 53 7.14 5.93 9.80
C ASN A 53 6.23 6.27 8.61
N ALA A 54 5.43 7.33 8.72
CA ALA A 54 4.50 7.79 7.70
C ALA A 54 5.19 8.79 6.76
N ASP A 55 6.30 8.34 6.17
CA ASP A 55 7.14 9.20 5.34
C ASP A 55 6.54 9.36 3.93
N PRO A 56 6.26 10.61 3.47
CA PRO A 56 5.62 10.84 2.18
C PRO A 56 6.46 10.44 0.94
N SER A 57 7.78 10.29 1.07
CA SER A 57 8.63 9.90 -0.06
C SER A 57 8.27 8.51 -0.59
N TYR A 58 7.71 7.64 0.24
CA TYR A 58 7.29 6.28 -0.16
C TYR A 58 6.20 6.23 -1.23
N PHE A 59 5.54 7.35 -1.52
CA PHE A 59 4.58 7.44 -2.62
C PHE A 59 4.84 8.61 -3.57
N LYS A 60 5.55 9.65 -3.13
CA LYS A 60 5.91 10.80 -3.99
C LYS A 60 7.05 10.47 -4.95
N ASP A 61 8.03 9.71 -4.46
CA ASP A 61 9.25 9.42 -5.21
C ASP A 61 9.16 8.07 -5.95
N LEU A 62 8.00 7.41 -5.93
CA LEU A 62 7.82 6.15 -6.63
C LEU A 62 8.03 6.30 -8.15
N PRO A 63 8.64 5.30 -8.79
CA PRO A 63 8.88 5.33 -10.22
C PRO A 63 7.55 5.39 -10.98
N ILE A 64 7.52 6.21 -12.04
CA ILE A 64 6.34 6.39 -12.87
C ILE A 64 6.20 5.17 -13.78
N VAL A 65 5.34 4.22 -13.38
CA VAL A 65 4.97 3.05 -14.18
C VAL A 65 3.60 3.25 -14.83
N ARG A 66 3.36 2.61 -15.98
CA ARG A 66 2.09 2.68 -16.72
C ARG A 66 1.50 1.27 -16.92
N PRO A 67 0.22 1.04 -16.55
CA PRO A 67 -0.71 1.98 -15.93
C PRO A 67 -0.27 2.41 -14.52
N ALA A 68 -0.65 3.62 -14.11
CA ALA A 68 -0.26 4.16 -12.81
C ALA A 68 -0.93 3.34 -11.68
N PRO A 69 -0.16 2.89 -10.67
CA PRO A 69 -0.70 2.07 -9.58
C PRO A 69 -1.68 2.88 -8.73
N ARG A 70 -2.74 2.23 -8.25
CA ARG A 70 -3.58 2.80 -7.19
C ARG A 70 -2.86 2.66 -5.85
N ILE A 71 -2.42 3.78 -5.27
CA ILE A 71 -1.73 3.77 -3.99
C ILE A 71 -2.72 4.07 -2.85
N LEU A 72 -2.73 3.20 -1.85
CA LEU A 72 -3.62 3.23 -0.69
C LEU A 72 -2.79 3.38 0.59
N LEU A 73 -3.16 4.34 1.43
CA LEU A 73 -2.49 4.60 2.71
C LEU A 73 -3.31 4.09 3.88
N GLY A 74 -2.79 3.11 4.60
CA GLY A 74 -3.42 2.52 5.77
C GLY A 74 -2.70 2.83 7.08
N GLY A 75 -3.46 2.89 8.16
CA GLY A 75 -2.94 3.03 9.52
C GLY A 75 -2.99 4.46 10.07
N PRO A 76 -2.85 4.60 11.40
CA PRO A 76 -3.02 5.88 12.09
C PRO A 76 -1.84 6.85 11.92
N GLY A 77 -0.67 6.38 11.46
CA GLY A 77 0.53 7.22 11.31
C GLY A 77 0.41 8.30 10.23
N TRP A 78 -0.42 8.09 9.21
CA TRP A 78 -0.56 9.05 8.10
C TRP A 78 -1.38 10.28 8.51
N SER A 79 -0.78 11.46 8.48
CA SER A 79 -1.49 12.72 8.73
C SER A 79 -2.30 13.16 7.51
N LYS A 80 -3.40 13.87 7.75
CA LYS A 80 -4.30 14.35 6.67
C LYS A 80 -3.58 15.27 5.67
N SER A 81 -2.62 16.05 6.15
CA SER A 81 -1.83 16.99 5.35
C SER A 81 -0.91 16.29 4.34
N ASP A 82 -0.35 15.14 4.72
CA ASP A 82 0.54 14.35 3.86
C ASP A 82 -0.23 13.61 2.75
N CYS A 83 -1.51 13.31 2.99
CA CYS A 83 -2.34 12.46 2.12
C CYS A 83 -3.22 13.24 1.13
N ALA A 84 -3.00 14.55 0.92
CA ALA A 84 -3.96 15.41 0.22
C ALA A 84 -4.39 14.92 -1.18
N HIS A 85 -3.56 14.11 -1.85
CA HIS A 85 -3.84 13.52 -3.17
C HIS A 85 -3.93 11.98 -3.15
N MET A 86 -3.92 11.36 -1.97
CA MET A 86 -3.91 9.91 -1.82
C MET A 86 -5.15 9.38 -1.14
N THR A 87 -5.52 8.16 -1.50
CA THR A 87 -6.63 7.46 -0.87
C THR A 87 -6.20 6.89 0.48
N LYS A 88 -6.54 7.60 1.56
CA LYS A 88 -6.41 7.08 2.92
C LYS A 88 -7.53 6.08 3.20
N THR A 89 -7.15 4.88 3.63
CA THR A 89 -8.10 3.82 3.95
C THR A 89 -8.53 3.97 5.42
N PRO A 90 -9.83 4.13 5.72
CA PRO A 90 -10.32 4.21 7.10
C PRO A 90 -10.17 2.88 7.86
N ASP A 91 -10.21 1.76 7.13
CA ASP A 91 -10.09 0.41 7.65
C ASP A 91 -9.55 -0.55 6.57
N LEU A 92 -9.25 -1.79 6.97
CA LEU A 92 -8.69 -2.80 6.07
C LEU A 92 -9.71 -3.32 5.04
N ASN A 93 -11.01 -3.27 5.35
CA ASN A 93 -12.03 -3.72 4.40
C ASN A 93 -12.11 -2.74 3.22
N PHE A 94 -12.13 -1.44 3.49
CA PHE A 94 -12.06 -0.42 2.46
C PHE A 94 -10.79 -0.57 1.58
N ALA A 95 -9.64 -0.86 2.20
CA ALA A 95 -8.41 -1.14 1.46
C ALA A 95 -8.57 -2.36 0.53
N CYS A 96 -9.17 -3.45 1.03
CA CYS A 96 -9.42 -4.66 0.26
C CYS A 96 -10.34 -4.41 -0.94
N GLU A 97 -11.43 -3.66 -0.75
CA GLU A 97 -12.37 -3.30 -1.82
C GLU A 97 -11.70 -2.43 -2.89
N GLU A 98 -10.91 -1.43 -2.51
CA GLU A 98 -10.20 -0.57 -3.46
C GLU A 98 -9.12 -1.33 -4.24
N ILE A 99 -8.42 -2.28 -3.61
CA ILE A 99 -7.47 -3.16 -4.31
C ILE A 99 -8.19 -4.06 -5.29
N THR A 100 -9.30 -4.67 -4.87
CA THR A 100 -10.14 -5.54 -5.72
C THR A 100 -10.59 -4.79 -6.99
N ARG A 101 -11.05 -3.54 -6.82
CA ARG A 101 -11.41 -2.65 -7.94
C ARG A 101 -10.23 -2.31 -8.85
N ALA A 102 -9.04 -2.09 -8.28
CA ALA A 102 -7.84 -1.75 -9.04
C ALA A 102 -7.31 -2.92 -9.87
N VAL A 103 -7.46 -4.16 -9.39
CA VAL A 103 -7.06 -5.37 -10.14
C VAL A 103 -8.12 -5.84 -11.14
N GLY A 104 -9.34 -5.29 -11.09
CA GLY A 104 -10.46 -5.65 -11.97
C GLY A 104 -11.08 -7.02 -11.65
N ALA A 105 -10.99 -7.46 -10.40
CA ALA A 105 -11.57 -8.71 -9.90
C ALA A 105 -12.95 -8.50 -9.25
#